data_AF-A0A951C392-F1
#
_entry.id   AF-A0A951C392-F1
#
_cell.length_a   1.000
_cell.length_b   1.000
_cell.length_c   1.000
_cell.angle_alpha   90.00
_cell.angle_beta   90.00
_cell.angle_gamma   90.00
#
_symmetry.space_group_name_H-M   'P 1'
#
loop_
_entity.id
_entity.type
_entity.pdbx_description
1 polymer ?
#
loop_
_entity_poly.entity_id
_entity_poly.type
_entity_poly.pdbx_seq_one_letter_code
_entity_poly.pdbx_strand_id
1 'polypeptide(L)' 'MEVSFRYARFEEYSKVTQFIDEYWAKDHIYLRSKPLFDWTFRRGGNHWEDETYSLAVGEHNDELVGILGGIPFDFNVLG' A
#
# COMPACT_ATOMS: atom_id res chain seq x y z
N MET A 1 -5.55 -19.39 -13.37
CA MET A 1 -5.63 -18.37 -12.31
C MET A 1 -4.87 -17.17 -12.82
N GLU A 2 -5.58 -16.13 -13.25
CA GLU A 2 -4.98 -14.90 -13.75
C GLU A 2 -5.02 -13.88 -12.62
N VAL A 3 -3.84 -13.47 -12.13
CA VAL A 3 -3.71 -12.44 -11.09
C VAL A 3 -3.41 -11.14 -11.79
N SER A 4 -4.22 -10.12 -11.52
CA SER A 4 -3.97 -8.75 -11.98
C SER A 4 -3.19 -7.98 -10.93
N PHE A 5 -2.32 -7.07 -11.36
CA PHE A 5 -1.52 -6.23 -10.47
C PHE A 5 -1.81 -4.76 -10.73
N ARG A 6 -1.99 -4.01 -9.65
CA ARG A 6 -2.21 -2.56 -9.67
C ARG A 6 -1.80 -1.93 -8.37
N TYR A 7 -1.75 -0.60 -8.31
CA TYR A 7 -1.62 0.09 -7.03
C TYR A 7 -2.96 0.13 -6.29
N ALA A 8 -2.91 0.03 -4.95
CA ALA A 8 -4.08 0.22 -4.10
C ALA A 8 -4.52 1.69 -4.13
N ARG A 9 -5.82 1.94 -4.26
CA ARG A 9 -6.40 3.29 -4.19
C ARG A 9 -6.57 3.72 -2.74
N PHE A 10 -6.71 5.03 -2.50
CA PHE A 10 -6.90 5.55 -1.15
C PHE A 10 -8.15 5.01 -0.44
N GLU A 11 -9.22 4.74 -1.19
CA GLU A 11 -10.48 4.20 -0.66
C GLU A 11 -10.34 2.76 -0.18
N GLU A 12 -9.30 2.05 -0.64
CA GLU A 12 -9.05 0.66 -0.32
C GLU A 12 -8.24 0.47 0.97
N TYR A 13 -7.98 1.55 1.71
CA TYR A 13 -7.28 1.52 3.00
C TYR A 13 -7.78 0.37 3.90
N SER A 14 -9.10 0.23 4.07
CA SER A 14 -9.69 -0.80 4.94
C SER A 14 -9.38 -2.23 4.46
N LYS A 15 -9.48 -2.48 3.15
CA LYS A 15 -9.22 -3.80 2.53
C LYS A 15 -7.74 -4.18 2.70
N VAL A 16 -6.85 -3.22 2.48
CA VAL A 16 -5.40 -3.39 2.65
C VAL A 16 -5.03 -3.65 4.12
N THR A 17 -5.56 -2.84 5.05
CA THR A 17 -5.26 -3.02 6.47
C THR A 17 -5.77 -4.34 7.02
N GLN A 18 -6.96 -4.79 6.57
CA GLN A 18 -7.49 -6.09 6.94
C GLN A 18 -6.58 -7.23 6.46
N PHE A 19 -6.13 -7.17 5.21
CA PHE A 19 -5.20 -8.16 4.66
C PHE A 19 -3.89 -8.21 5.45
N ILE A 20 -3.34 -7.05 5.82
CA ILE A 20 -2.12 -6.96 6.63
C ILE A 20 -2.34 -7.56 8.03
N ASP A 21 -3.47 -7.26 8.68
CA ASP A 21 -3.80 -7.79 10.01
C ASP A 21 -3.92 -9.31 10.01
N GLU A 22 -4.53 -9.86 8.95
CA GLU A 22 -4.85 -11.28 8.83
C GLU A 22 -3.64 -12.12 8.38
N TYR A 23 -2.89 -11.64 7.38
CA TYR A 23 -1.88 -12.46 6.69
C TYR A 23 -0.43 -12.02 6.91
N TRP A 24 -0.17 -10.82 7.42
CA TRP A 24 1.20 -10.34 7.67
C TRP A 24 1.50 -10.24 9.17
N ALA A 25 0.84 -9.34 9.88
CA ALA A 25 1.07 -9.11 11.29
C ALA A 25 -0.15 -8.45 11.95
N LYS A 26 -0.75 -9.18 12.88
CA LYS A 26 -1.86 -8.68 13.69
C LYS A 26 -1.42 -7.46 14.52
N ASP A 27 -2.27 -6.42 14.56
CA ASP A 27 -2.03 -5.17 15.29
C ASP A 27 -0.73 -4.45 14.86
N HIS A 28 -0.31 -4.62 13.61
CA HIS A 28 0.84 -3.92 13.04
C HIS A 28 0.68 -2.40 13.17
N ILE A 29 1.78 -1.66 13.35
CA ILE A 29 1.76 -0.21 13.59
C ILE A 29 1.01 0.58 12.50
N TYR A 30 1.09 0.10 11.26
CA TYR A 30 0.39 0.65 10.10
C TYR A 30 -1.14 0.51 10.16
N LEU A 31 -1.67 -0.37 11.02
CA LEU A 31 -3.11 -0.56 11.24
C LEU A 31 -3.66 0.34 12.34
N ARG A 32 -2.78 0.84 13.21
CA ARG A 32 -3.16 1.59 14.41
C ARG A 32 -3.35 3.08 14.16
N SER A 33 -2.81 3.60 13.06
CA SER A 33 -2.86 5.02 12.71
C SER A 33 -2.93 5.21 11.20
N LYS A 34 -4.12 5.54 10.70
CA LYS A 34 -4.30 5.94 9.31
C LYS A 34 -3.40 7.11 8.90
N PRO A 35 -3.21 8.17 9.72
CA PRO A 35 -2.28 9.24 9.37
C PRO A 35 -0.83 8.77 9.16
N LEU A 36 -0.35 7.82 9.97
CA LEU A 36 0.98 7.24 9.79
C LEU A 36 1.05 6.41 8.52
N PHE A 37 0.03 5.58 8.26
CA PHE A 37 -0.08 4.80 7.03
C PHE A 37 -0.05 5.71 5.79
N ASP A 38 -0.87 6.76 5.80
CA ASP A 38 -0.92 7.74 4.72
C ASP A 38 0.42 8.46 4.57
N TRP A 39 1.08 8.86 5.66
CA TRP A 39 2.40 9.48 5.59
C TRP A 39 3.44 8.56 4.93
N THR A 40 3.41 7.26 5.25
CA THR A 40 4.38 6.27 4.72
C THR A 40 4.12 5.91 3.26
N PHE A 41 2.86 5.70 2.88
CA PHE A 41 2.51 5.05 1.61
C PHE A 41 1.76 5.93 0.63
N ARG A 42 1.29 7.13 1.00
CA ARG A 42 0.54 7.97 0.06
C ARG A 42 1.45 8.41 -1.08
N ARG A 43 1.04 8.17 -2.33
CA ARG A 43 1.63 8.82 -3.49
C ARG A 43 0.85 10.09 -3.75
N GLY A 44 1.38 11.21 -3.31
CA GLY A 44 0.82 12.52 -3.59
C GLY A 44 1.94 13.49 -3.91
N GLY A 45 1.80 14.25 -5.00
CA GLY A 45 2.79 15.22 -5.48
C GLY A 45 3.06 15.08 -6.98
N ASN A 46 3.70 16.09 -7.56
CA ASN A 46 3.89 16.37 -9.01
C ASN A 46 4.38 15.22 -9.91
N HIS A 47 4.72 14.05 -9.38
CA HIS A 47 5.25 12.90 -10.13
C HIS A 47 4.30 11.70 -10.21
N TRP A 48 3.15 11.75 -9.52
CA TRP A 48 2.17 10.66 -9.49
C TRP A 48 0.77 11.26 -9.59
N GLU A 49 0.09 11.04 -10.71
CA GLU A 49 -1.24 11.62 -10.98
C GLU A 49 -2.40 10.82 -10.37
N ASP A 50 -2.13 9.60 -9.88
CA ASP A 50 -3.17 8.70 -9.38
C ASP A 50 -3.32 8.76 -7.86
N GLU A 51 -4.58 8.80 -7.38
CA GLU A 51 -4.97 8.72 -5.97
C GLU A 51 -4.72 7.33 -5.37
N THR A 52 -3.44 6.95 -5.29
CA THR A 52 -2.98 5.60 -4.95
C THR A 52 -1.90 5.58 -3.89
N TYR A 53 -1.85 4.49 -3.15
CA TYR A 53 -0.74 4.17 -2.27
C TYR A 53 0.44 3.56 -3.05
N SER A 54 1.65 3.68 -2.54
CA SER A 54 2.86 2.95 -2.99
C SER A 54 2.82 1.49 -2.55
N LEU A 55 1.65 0.87 -2.69
CA LEU A 55 1.34 -0.52 -2.37
C LEU A 55 0.80 -1.17 -3.64
N ALA A 56 1.56 -2.09 -4.21
CA ALA A 56 1.07 -2.95 -5.28
C ALA A 56 0.22 -4.07 -4.66
N VAL A 57 -0.96 -4.31 -5.23
CA VAL A 57 -1.87 -5.38 -4.85
C VAL A 57 -1.98 -6.39 -5.98
N GLY A 58 -1.99 -7.68 -5.63
CA GLY A 58 -2.38 -8.76 -6.52
C GLY A 58 -3.85 -9.10 -6.27
N GLU A 59 -4.66 -9.10 -7.32
CA GLU A 59 -6.08 -9.43 -7.26
C GLU A 59 -6.44 -10.61 -8.16
N HIS A 60 -7.25 -11.52 -7.62
CA HIS A 60 -7.86 -12.63 -8.32
C HIS A 60 -9.34 -12.69 -7.95
N ASN A 61 -10.24 -12.55 -8.92
CA ASN A 61 -11.70 -12.49 -8.70
C ASN A 61 -12.10 -11.48 -7.61
N ASP A 62 -11.57 -10.25 -7.69
CA ASP A 62 -11.80 -9.15 -6.74
C ASP A 62 -11.28 -9.40 -5.30
N GLU A 63 -10.60 -10.53 -5.05
CA GLU A 63 -9.95 -10.84 -3.78
C GLU A 63 -8.47 -10.49 -3.81
N LEU A 64 -7.97 -9.89 -2.71
CA LEU A 64 -6.55 -9.65 -2.53
C LEU A 64 -5.86 -10.98 -2.26
N VAL A 65 -4.85 -11.31 -3.06
CA VAL A 65 -4.02 -12.51 -2.90
C VAL A 65 -2.57 -12.18 -2.53
N GLY A 66 -2.21 -10.90 -2.54
CA GLY A 66 -0.89 -10.43 -2.15
C GLY A 66 -0.77 -8.91 -2.13
N ILE A 67 0.17 -8.41 -1.33
CA ILE A 67 0.50 -6.99 -1.22
C ILE A 67 2.03 -6.84 -1.20
N LEU A 68 2.56 -5.87 -1.95
CA LEU A 68 3.95 -5.45 -1.89
C LEU A 68 4.03 -3.94 -1.69
N GLY A 69 4.56 -3.52 -0.54
CA GLY A 69 4.72 -2.10 -0.22
C GLY A 69 6.12 -1.58 -0.50
N GLY A 70 6.20 -0.38 -1.05
CA GLY A 70 7.43 0.38 -1.21
C GLY A 70 7.30 1.73 -0.51
N ILE A 71 8.34 2.14 0.22
CA ILE A 71 8.42 3.49 0.80
C ILE A 71 9.29 4.32 -0.15
N PRO A 72 8.74 5.34 -0.83
CA PRO A 72 9.56 6.22 -1.66
C PRO A 72 10.51 7.01 -0.77
N PHE A 73 11.77 7.07 -1.18
CA PHE A 73 12.78 7.86 -0.49
C PHE A 73 13.79 8.37 -1.51
N ASP A 74 14.30 9.57 -1.28
CA ASP A 74 15.43 10.09 -2.04
C ASP A 74 16.71 9.59 -1.39
N PHE A 75 17.43 8.73 -2.12
CA PHE A 75 18.77 8.31 -1.69
C PHE A 75 19.69 9.53 -1.79
N ASN A 76 20.20 10.01 -0.66
CA ASN A 76 21.32 10.95 -0.70
C ASN A 76 22.57 10.18 -1.13
N VAL A 77 22.95 10.30 -2.40
CA VAL A 77 24.10 9.59 -2.99
C VAL A 77 25.44 10.27 -2.65
N LEU A 78 25.42 11.28 -1.77
CA LEU A 78 26.60 12.01 -1.32
C LEU A 78 26.74 11.80 0.19
N GLY A 79 27.50 10.75 0.55
CA GLY A 79 28.07 10.57 1.88
C GLY A 79 29.17 11.57 2.16
#